data_AF-A0A9D7IFS2-F1
#
_entry.id   AF-A0A9D7IFS2-F1
#
_cell.length_a   1.000
_cell.length_b   1.000
_cell.length_c   1.000
_cell.angle_alpha   90.00
_cell.angle_beta   90.00
_cell.angle_gamma   90.00
#
_symmetry.space_group_name_H-M   'P 1'
#
loop_
_entity.id
_entity.type
_entity.pdbx_description
1 polymer ?
#
loop_
_entity_poly.entity_id
_entity_poly.type
_entity_poly.pdbx_seq_one_letter_code
_entity_poly.pdbx_strand_id
1 'polypeptide(L)' 'MNEGTTVAATQMCYDLLQPVEMAIRSQLLSSAANHFDETGLRCAGKRHWLHNCSNNLRKLCRHAGNQLQP' A
#
# COMPACT_ATOMS: atom_id res chain seq x y z
N MET A 1 -7.54 23.78 -12.12
CA MET A 1 -6.76 23.21 -10.99
C MET A 1 -5.29 23.23 -11.41
N ASN A 2 -4.41 23.75 -10.57
CA ASN A 2 -2.95 23.76 -10.81
C ASN A 2 -2.36 22.43 -10.32
N GLU A 3 -1.42 21.84 -11.06
CA GLU A 3 -0.66 20.64 -10.68
C GLU A 3 -0.07 20.74 -9.27
N GLY A 4 0.46 21.91 -8.90
CA GLY A 4 1.05 22.13 -7.57
C GLY A 4 0.06 21.94 -6.41
N THR A 5 -1.22 22.28 -6.62
CA THR A 5 -2.27 22.07 -5.60
C THR A 5 -2.58 20.58 -5.43
N THR A 6 -2.62 19.82 -6.52
CA THR A 6 -2.88 18.37 -6.49
C THR A 6 -1.73 17.60 -5.84
N VAL A 7 -0.49 17.98 -6.14
CA VAL A 7 0.71 17.35 -5.54
C VAL A 7 0.76 17.63 -4.04
N ALA A 8 0.53 18.88 -3.62
CA ALA A 8 0.52 19.23 -2.20
C ALA A 8 -0.59 18.51 -1.43
N ALA A 9 -1.80 18.44 -2.00
CA ALA A 9 -2.90 17.70 -1.39
C ALA A 9 -2.59 16.20 -1.24
N THR A 10 -1.97 15.60 -2.27
CA THR A 10 -1.57 14.19 -2.24
C THR A 10 -0.51 13.92 -1.17
N GLN A 11 0.48 14.80 -1.05
CA GLN A 11 1.50 14.69 -0.01
C GLN A 11 0.91 14.80 1.39
N MET A 12 0.03 15.78 1.62
CA MET A 12 -0.66 15.91 2.91
C MET A 12 -1.47 14.67 3.25
N CYS A 13 -2.22 14.11 2.29
CA CYS A 13 -2.97 12.86 2.50
C CYS A 13 -2.04 11.69 2.83
N TYR A 14 -0.88 11.60 2.17
CA TYR A 14 0.12 10.57 2.45
C TYR A 14 0.64 10.68 3.89
N ASP A 15 1.01 11.88 4.33
CA ASP A 15 1.55 12.13 5.67
C ASP A 15 0.50 11.82 6.75
N LEU A 16 -0.76 12.20 6.51
CA LEU A 16 -1.87 11.92 7.43
C LEU A 16 -2.22 10.43 7.53
N LEU A 17 -1.98 9.65 6.47
CA LEU A 17 -2.27 8.23 6.44
C LEU A 17 -1.19 7.39 7.16
N GLN A 18 0.05 7.89 7.25
CA GLN A 18 1.17 7.20 7.89
C GLN A 18 0.87 6.64 9.29
N PRO A 19 0.30 7.39 10.27
CA PRO A 19 -0.01 6.85 11.59
C PRO A 19 -1.05 5.73 11.55
N VAL A 20 -2.04 5.82 10.65
CA VAL A 20 -3.07 4.80 10.47
C VAL A 20 -2.45 3.53 9.87
N GLU A 21 -1.56 3.67 8.89
CA GLU A 21 -0.82 2.55 8.30
C GLU A 21 0.00 1.81 9.37
N MET A 22 0.73 2.56 10.21
CA MET A 22 1.50 1.99 11.31
C MET A 22 0.61 1.24 12.31
N ALA A 23 -0.54 1.82 12.68
CA ALA A 23 -1.48 1.19 13.60
C ALA A 23 -2.08 -0.11 13.04
N ILE A 24 -2.40 -0.14 11.75
CA ILE A 24 -2.89 -1.34 11.07
C ILE A 24 -1.78 -2.40 11.02
N ARG A 25 -0.55 -2.01 10.70
CA ARG A 25 0.60 -2.93 10.65
C ARG A 25 0.85 -3.59 12.01
N SER A 26 0.85 -2.81 13.10
CA SER A 26 1.03 -3.36 14.45
C SER A 26 -0.07 -4.36 14.82
N GLN A 27 -1.31 -4.09 14.41
CA GLN A 27 -2.45 -4.97 14.69
C GLN A 27 -2.44 -6.24 13.86
N LEU A 28 -1.97 -6.18 12.61
CA LEU A 28 -1.73 -7.36 11.79
C LEU A 28 -0.62 -8.22 12.40
N LEU A 29 0.48 -7.61 12.86
CA LEU A 29 1.57 -8.34 13.52
C LEU A 29 1.14 -9.04 14.81
N SER A 30 0.20 -8.47 15.56
CA SER A 30 -0.36 -9.11 16.77
C SER A 30 -1.44 -10.16 16.47
N SER A 31 -1.88 -10.30 15.22
CA SER A 31 -2.97 -11.22 14.89
C SER A 31 -2.49 -12.67 14.84
N ALA A 32 -3.29 -13.60 15.37
CA ALA A 32 -2.95 -15.02 15.41
C ALA A 32 -2.81 -15.65 14.00
N ALA A 33 -3.56 -15.14 13.02
CA ALA A 33 -3.48 -15.58 11.64
C ALA A 33 -3.67 -14.39 10.70
N ASN A 34 -2.79 -14.29 9.70
CA ASN A 34 -2.88 -13.30 8.62
C ASN A 34 -2.92 -14.03 7.28
N HIS A 35 -3.70 -13.50 6.35
CA HIS A 35 -3.74 -13.94 4.97
C HIS A 35 -2.85 -13.03 4.13
N PHE A 36 -1.93 -13.63 3.39
CA PHE A 36 -1.04 -12.93 2.47
C PHE A 36 -1.45 -13.23 1.03
N ASP A 37 -1.53 -12.19 0.21
CA ASP A 37 -1.93 -12.28 -1.19
C ASP A 37 -1.06 -11.37 -2.06
N GLU A 38 -0.86 -11.74 -3.32
CA GLU A 38 -0.06 -10.99 -4.28
C GLU A 38 -0.86 -10.74 -5.55
N THR A 39 -1.15 -9.47 -5.83
CA THR A 39 -1.85 -9.08 -7.06
C THR A 39 -0.87 -8.38 -8.00
N GLY A 40 -0.73 -8.91 -9.22
CA GLY A 40 0.02 -8.28 -10.29
C GLY A 40 -0.83 -7.27 -11.05
N LEU A 41 -0.42 -6.00 -11.05
CA LEU A 41 -1.03 -4.94 -11.85
C LEU A 41 -0.09 -4.57 -13.01
N ARG A 42 -0.62 -4.36 -14.21
CA ARG A 42 0.12 -3.78 -15.32
C ARG A 42 -0.14 -2.27 -15.36
N CYS A 43 0.90 -1.45 -15.21
CA CYS A 43 0.82 0.01 -15.32
C CYS A 43 2.03 0.52 -16.08
N ALA A 44 1.85 1.49 -16.99
CA ALA A 44 2.93 2.09 -17.79
C ALA A 44 3.87 1.06 -18.47
N GLY A 45 3.31 -0.03 -19.00
CA GLY A 45 4.07 -1.11 -19.65
C GLY A 45 4.86 -2.02 -18.72
N LYS A 46 4.78 -1.80 -17.40
CA LYS A 46 5.54 -2.52 -16.37
C LYS A 46 4.61 -3.33 -15.48
N ARG A 47 5.14 -4.41 -14.88
CA ARG A 47 4.42 -5.24 -13.90
C ARG A 47 4.74 -4.72 -12.50
N HIS A 48 3.72 -4.15 -11.87
CA HIS A 48 3.73 -3.69 -10.50
C HIS A 48 3.12 -4.77 -9.61
N TRP A 49 3.83 -5.19 -8.58
CA TRP A 49 3.32 -6.15 -7.63
C TRP A 49 2.73 -5.43 -6.41
N LEU A 50 1.54 -5.83 -6.01
CA LEU A 50 0.89 -5.35 -4.80
C LEU A 50 0.87 -6.51 -3.80
N HIS A 51 1.61 -6.38 -2.71
CA HIS A 51 1.51 -7.29 -1.59
C HIS A 51 0.37 -6.87 -0.69
N ASN A 52 -0.49 -7.81 -0.34
CA ASN A 52 -1.63 -7.61 0.53
C ASN A 52 -1.49 -8.50 1.76
N CYS A 53 -1.71 -7.90 2.94
CA CYS A 53 -1.82 -8.59 4.21
C CYS A 53 -3.16 -8.23 4.85
N SER A 54 -3.98 -9.23 5.14
CA SER A 54 -5.28 -9.03 5.77
C SER A 54 -5.57 -10.05 6.86
N ASN A 55 -6.26 -9.62 7.90
CA ASN A 55 -6.95 -10.49 8.84
C ASN A 55 -8.46 -10.23 8.76
N ASN A 56 -9.23 -10.83 9.66
CA ASN A 56 -10.69 -10.74 9.68
C ASN A 56 -11.25 -9.30 9.81
N LEU A 57 -10.47 -8.35 10.33
CA LEU A 57 -10.91 -6.99 10.64
C LEU A 57 -10.12 -5.90 9.89
N ARG A 58 -8.89 -6.19 9.45
CA ARG A 58 -7.96 -5.20 8.89
C ARG A 58 -7.29 -5.72 7.63
N LYS A 59 -7.07 -4.82 6.68
CA LYS A 59 -6.37 -5.09 5.42
C LYS A 59 -5.36 -3.97 5.15
N LEU A 60 -4.15 -4.36 4.75
CA LEU A 60 -3.07 -3.47 4.35
C LEU A 60 -2.49 -3.95 3.03
N CYS A 61 -2.54 -3.09 2.02
CA CYS A 61 -1.93 -3.36 0.72
C CYS A 61 -0.78 -2.40 0.47
N ARG A 62 0.36 -2.93 0.03
CA ARG A 62 1.56 -2.15 -0.27
C ARG A 62 2.08 -2.53 -1.65
N HIS A 63 2.47 -1.51 -2.41
CA HIS A 63 3.18 -1.70 -3.66
C HIS A 63 4.61 -2.20 -3.38
N ALA A 64 4.98 -3.33 -3.98
CA ALA A 64 6.25 -4.03 -3.79
C ALA A 64 7.46 -3.37 -4.49
N GLY A 65 7.23 -2.32 -5.29
CA GLY A 65 8.23 -1.81 -6.21
C GLY A 65 8.25 -2.59 -7.52
N ASN A 66 8.81 -1.96 -8.55
CA ASN A 66 8.84 -2.50 -9.89
C ASN A 66 9.96 -3.53 -10.00
N GLN A 67 9.63 -4.83 -10.06
CA GLN A 67 10.62 -5.84 -10.40
C GLN A 67 11.00 -5.66 -11.88
N LEU A 68 12.16 -5.05 -12.10
CA LEU A 68 12.91 -5.23 -13.35
C LEU A 68 13.19 -6.73 -13.46
N GLN A 69 12.40 -7.43 -14.26
CA GLN A 69 12.85 -8.71 -14.81
C GLN A 69 13.88 -8.39 -15.90
N PRO A 70 14.96 -9.19 -16.04
CA PRO A 70 15.95 -9.04 -17.10
C PRO A 70 15.32 -9.15 -18.50
#